data_AF-A0A484Z191-F1
#
_entry.id   AF-A0A484Z191-F1
#
_cell.length_a   1.000
_cell.length_b   1.000
_cell.length_c   1.000
_cell.angle_alpha   90.00
_cell.angle_beta   90.00
_cell.angle_gamma   90.00
#
_symmetry.space_group_name_H-M   'P 1'
#
loop_
_entity.id
_entity.type
_entity.pdbx_description
1 polymer ?
#
loop_
_entity_poly.entity_id
_entity_poly.type
_entity_poly.pdbx_seq_one_letter_code
_entity_poly.pdbx_strand_id
1 'polypeptide(L)' 'MNAHIDGRVAVVTGGSSGIGFETLRLLLGEGGKSGFLWPRSGPARQRARGAAKRLPRRRDLRLPLRCAQR' A
#
# COMPACT_ATOMS: atom_id res chain seq x y z
N MET A 1 14.20 -13.25 9.61
CA MET A 1 13.13 -14.16 9.15
C MET A 1 12.99 -14.02 7.65
N ASN A 2 12.83 -15.10 6.90
CA ASN A 2 12.40 -15.03 5.50
C ASN A 2 10.89 -15.28 5.46
N ALA A 3 10.09 -14.27 5.15
CA ALA A 3 8.64 -14.39 5.14
C ALA A 3 8.07 -15.02 3.85
N HIS A 4 8.92 -15.34 2.86
CA HIS A 4 8.52 -15.94 1.58
C HIS A 4 7.44 -15.13 0.83
N ILE A 5 7.46 -13.80 0.99
CA ILE A 5 6.50 -12.86 0.40
C ILE A 5 7.01 -12.16 -0.86
N ASP A 6 8.26 -12.40 -1.26
CA ASP A 6 8.78 -11.89 -2.52
C ASP A 6 7.92 -12.35 -3.71
N GLY A 7 7.59 -11.42 -4.60
CA GLY A 7 6.73 -11.67 -5.76
C GLY A 7 5.24 -11.88 -5.45
N ARG A 8 4.83 -11.99 -4.18
CA ARG A 8 3.42 -12.12 -3.77
C ARG A 8 2.71 -10.76 -3.75
N VAL A 9 1.38 -10.80 -3.86
CA VAL A 9 0.51 -9.60 -3.78
C VAL A 9 -0.30 -9.63 -2.49
N ALA A 10 -0.25 -8.55 -1.71
CA ALA A 10 -1.04 -8.35 -0.50
C ALA A 10 -1.99 -7.15 -0.64
N VAL A 11 -3.21 -7.29 -0.10
CA VAL A 11 -4.18 -6.20 0.03
C VAL A 11 -4.40 -5.92 1.52
N VAL A 12 -4.16 -4.68 1.94
CA VAL A 12 -4.29 -4.27 3.35
C VAL A 12 -5.48 -3.34 3.51
N THR A 13 -6.43 -3.70 4.38
CA THR A 13 -7.54 -2.81 4.76
C THR A 13 -7.02 -1.73 5.72
N GLY A 14 -7.51 -0.49 5.60
CA GLY A 14 -7.10 0.59 6.51
C GLY A 14 -5.64 1.05 6.36
N GLY A 15 -4.96 0.71 5.27
CA GLY A 15 -3.52 0.98 5.08
C GLY A 15 -3.14 2.44 4.84
N SER A 16 -4.07 3.39 4.97
CA SER A 16 -3.77 4.82 4.87
C SER A 16 -3.11 5.39 6.13
N SER A 17 -3.11 4.66 7.25
CA SER A 17 -2.55 5.12 8.53
C SER A 17 -2.26 3.96 9.49
N GLY A 18 -1.59 4.26 10.61
CA GLY A 18 -1.43 3.34 11.74
C GLY A 18 -0.77 2.02 11.35
N ILE A 19 -1.25 0.93 11.95
CA ILE A 19 -0.70 -0.43 11.75
C ILE A 19 -0.76 -0.82 10.28
N GLY A 20 -1.90 -0.58 9.59
CA GLY A 20 -2.03 -0.95 8.18
C GLY A 20 -0.98 -0.27 7.28
N PHE A 21 -0.57 0.95 7.62
CA PHE A 21 0.48 1.65 6.88
C PHE A 21 1.86 1.03 7.11
N GLU A 22 2.22 0.72 8.36
CA GLU A 22 3.51 0.06 8.67
C GLU A 22 3.55 -1.37 8.12
N THR A 23 2.43 -2.09 8.11
CA THR A 23 2.32 -3.39 7.44
C THR A 23 2.67 -3.28 5.96
N LEU A 24 2.14 -2.29 5.24
CA LEU A 24 2.51 -2.06 3.83
C LEU A 24 4.01 -1.77 3.69
N ARG A 25 4.56 -0.94 4.58
CA ARG A 25 5.98 -0.56 4.54
C ARG A 25 6.89 -1.78 4.69
N LEU A 26 6.57 -2.67 5.63
CA LEU A 26 7.29 -3.93 5.83
C LEU A 26 7.13 -4.88 4.65
N LEU A 27 5.90 -5.09 4.17
CA LEU A 27 5.61 -5.97 3.03
C LEU A 27 6.36 -5.53 1.76
N LEU A 28 6.43 -4.21 1.50
CA LEU A 28 7.20 -3.65 0.38
C LEU A 28 8.71 -3.73 0.60
N GLY A 29 9.18 -3.70 1.85
CA GLY A 29 10.58 -3.86 2.21
C GLY A 29 11.10 -5.25 1.85
N GLU A 30 10.31 -6.27 2.15
CA GLU A 30 10.60 -7.70 1.96
C GLU A 30 10.40 -8.22 0.51
N GLY A 31 10.20 -7.34 -0.47
CA GLY A 31 10.03 -7.74 -1.88
C GLY A 31 8.59 -8.08 -2.30
N GLY A 32 7.65 -7.99 -1.36
CA GLY A 32 6.23 -8.12 -1.64
C GLY A 32 5.69 -6.96 -2.47
N LYS A 33 4.59 -7.22 -3.18
CA LYS A 33 3.77 -6.20 -3.82
C LYS A 33 2.55 -5.95 -2.95
N SER A 34 2.22 -4.70 -2.65
CA SER A 34 1.06 -4.43 -1.80
C SER A 34 0.27 -3.21 -2.20
N GLY A 35 -1.04 -3.26 -1.95
CA GLY A 35 -1.96 -2.13 -2.05
C GLY A 35 -2.85 -2.05 -0.81
N PHE A 36 -3.57 -0.94 -0.67
CA PHE A 36 -4.50 -0.78 0.45
C PHE A 36 -5.82 -0.15 0.04
N LEU A 37 -6.82 -0.37 0.87
CA LEU A 37 -8.17 0.15 0.71
C LEU A 37 -8.41 1.34 1.65
N TRP A 38 -9.24 2.29 1.23
CA TRP A 38 -9.73 3.39 2.05
C TRP A 38 -11.20 3.68 1.72
N PRO A 39 -11.96 4.30 2.65
CA PRO A 39 -13.34 4.71 2.40
C PRO A 39 -13.47 5.71 1.24
N ARG A 40 -14.56 5.61 0.48
CA ARG A 40 -14.88 6.57 -0.60
C ARG A 40 -15.44 7.88 -0.03
N SER A 41 -14.63 8.60 0.75
CA SER A 41 -14.93 9.95 1.24
C SER A 41 -13.79 10.92 0.90
N GLY A 42 -14.10 12.21 0.75
CA GLY A 42 -13.10 13.24 0.43
C GLY A 42 -11.92 13.24 1.41
N PRO A 43 -12.16 13.33 2.73
CA PRO A 43 -11.10 13.31 3.74
C PRO A 43 -10.29 12.00 3.76
N ALA A 44 -10.93 10.85 3.51
CA ALA A 44 -10.22 9.57 3.43
C ALA A 44 -9.36 9.48 2.16
N ARG A 45 -9.84 9.99 1.02
CA ARG A 45 -9.10 10.03 -0.24
C ARG A 45 -7.84 10.90 -0.12
N GLN A 46 -7.93 12.07 0.53
CA GLN A 46 -6.76 12.92 0.74
C GLN A 46 -5.71 12.22 1.62
N ARG A 47 -6.14 11.57 2.71
CA ARG A 47 -5.28 10.76 3.57
C ARG A 47 -4.62 9.60 2.83
N ALA A 48 -5.39 8.86 2.03
CA ALA A 48 -4.89 7.76 1.22
C ALA A 48 -3.85 8.23 0.19
N ARG A 49 -4.09 9.35 -0.49
CA ARG A 49 -3.11 9.96 -1.40
C ARG A 49 -1.83 10.39 -0.67
N GLY A 50 -1.96 10.97 0.53
CA GLY A 50 -0.83 11.32 1.39
C GLY A 50 -0.01 10.07 1.79
N ALA A 51 -0.69 9.02 2.25
CA ALA A 51 -0.06 7.76 2.61
C ALA A 51 0.68 7.11 1.44
N ALA A 52 0.06 7.06 0.27
CA ALA A 52 0.68 6.50 -0.94
C ALA A 52 1.96 7.22 -1.37
N LYS A 53 2.11 8.52 -1.06
CA LYS A 53 3.36 9.26 -1.32
C LYS A 53 4.49 8.91 -0.36
N ARG A 54 4.18 8.40 0.84
CA ARG A 54 5.14 8.03 1.89
C ARG A 54 5.63 6.59 1.77
N LEU A 55 4.94 5.74 1.02
CA LEU A 55 5.37 4.36 0.78
C LEU A 55 6.57 4.33 -0.19
N PRO A 56 7.52 3.40 0.02
CA PRO A 56 8.64 3.23 -0.89
C PRO A 56 8.13 2.89 -2.30
N ARG A 57 8.59 3.63 -3.31
CA ARG A 57 8.23 3.36 -4.71
C ARG A 57 9.11 2.25 -5.25
N ARG A 58 8.52 1.10 -5.55
CA ARG A 58 9.17 0.10 -6.42
C ARG A 58 8.70 0.30 -7.86
N ARG A 59 9.67 0.45 -8.77
CA ARG A 59 9.44 0.68 -10.21
C ARG A 59 8.75 -0.52 -10.88
N ASP A 60 8.85 -1.69 -10.27
CA ASP A 60 8.38 -2.97 -10.81
C ASP A 60 6.92 -3.27 -10.45
N LEU A 61 6.30 -2.48 -9.55
CA LEU A 61 4.89 -2.61 -9.21
C LEU A 61 4.02 -1.99 -10.31
N ARG A 62 3.61 -2.84 -11.26
CA ARG A 62 2.51 -2.54 -12.21
C ARG A 62 1.13 -2.54 -11.56
N LEU A 63 1.02 -2.88 -10.27
CA LEU A 63 -0.25 -2.81 -9.55
C LEU A 63 -0.70 -1.35 -9.56
N PRO A 64 -1.85 -1.06 -10.17
CA PRO A 64 -2.32 0.29 -10.24
C PRO A 64 -2.73 0.72 -8.83
N LEU A 65 -1.86 1.46 -8.16
CA LEU A 65 -2.32 2.58 -7.32
C LEU A 65 -3.28 3.51 -8.13
N ARG A 66 -3.40 3.34 -9.46
CA ARG A 66 -4.39 4.02 -10.32
C ARG A 66 -5.84 3.62 -10.07
N CYS A 67 -6.17 2.41 -9.59
CA CYS A 67 -7.56 2.10 -9.20
C CYS A 67 -8.03 2.98 -8.03
N ALA A 68 -7.10 3.56 -7.25
CA ALA A 68 -7.38 4.50 -6.17
C ALA A 68 -7.61 5.95 -6.56
N GLN A 69 -7.23 6.30 -7.79
CA GLN A 69 -7.10 7.68 -8.22
C GLN A 69 -8.12 8.10 -9.27
N ARG A 70 -8.93 7.16 -9.79
CA ARG A 70 -10.19 7.46 -10.48
C ARG A 70 -11.34 7.66 -9.47
#